data_AF-A0A4R2NIF0-F1
#
_entry.id   AF-A0A4R2NIF0-F1
#
_cell.length_a   1.000
_cell.length_b   1.000
_cell.length_c   1.000
_cell.angle_alpha   90.00
_cell.angle_beta   90.00
_cell.angle_gamma   90.00
#
_symmetry.space_group_name_H-M   'P 1'
#
loop_
_entity.id
_entity.type
_entity.pdbx_description
1 polymer ?
#
loop_
_entity_poly.entity_id
_entity_poly.type
_entity_poly.pdbx_seq_one_letter_code
_entity_poly.pdbx_strand_id
1 'polypeptide(L)'
;MLGGYIVTFILLIGVLGVLVVMLLKRPILGRLGGDNNLVDYLGKAKWFHNYWLAGIFLFIMNTALFLITGFILYLLTLFLIPFVHLFVMLLAVIGSILIWLLINKAWRGTRSNRLKMGLIGSSFYFFLTIIFIYKLVTLKPAYPGEDTFMAAIGLIFAIVVAAVAFTACFAFTGFSKKEENM
;
A
#
# COMPACT_ATOMS: atom_id res chain seq x y z
N MET A 1 12.01 -19.20 -19.67
CA MET A 1 12.88 -19.05 -18.48
C MET A 1 13.21 -17.59 -18.13
N LEU A 2 13.43 -16.69 -19.11
CA LEU A 2 13.78 -15.28 -18.85
C LEU A 2 12.74 -14.49 -18.01
N GLY A 3 11.44 -14.75 -18.21
CA GLY A 3 10.36 -14.05 -17.50
C GLY A 3 10.32 -14.32 -15.98
N GLY A 4 10.78 -15.48 -15.53
CA GLY A 4 10.84 -15.80 -14.10
C GLY A 4 11.81 -14.88 -13.35
N TYR A 5 13.02 -14.71 -13.89
CA TYR A 5 14.06 -13.88 -13.28
C TYR A 5 13.68 -12.40 -13.19
N ILE A 6 12.99 -11.87 -14.20
CA ILE A 6 12.52 -10.47 -14.21
C ILE A 6 11.51 -10.24 -13.08
N VAL A 7 10.55 -11.15 -12.91
CA VAL A 7 9.56 -11.07 -11.82
C VAL A 7 10.24 -11.18 -10.46
N THR A 8 11.20 -12.10 -10.31
CA THR A 8 11.97 -12.24 -9.07
C THR A 8 12.78 -10.97 -8.75
N PHE A 9 13.39 -10.34 -9.75
CA PHE A 9 14.13 -9.07 -9.57
C PHE A 9 13.22 -7.90 -9.17
N ILE A 10 12.05 -7.75 -9.79
CA ILE A 10 11.09 -6.68 -9.45
C ILE A 10 10.56 -6.92 -8.02
N LEU A 11 10.24 -8.17 -7.66
CA LEU A 11 9.85 -8.51 -6.29
C LEU A 11 10.96 -8.19 -5.29
N LEU A 12 12.23 -8.49 -5.63
CA LEU A 12 13.38 -8.15 -4.80
C LEU A 12 13.52 -6.64 -4.61
N ILE A 13 13.39 -5.84 -5.67
CA ILE A 13 13.42 -4.37 -5.59
C ILE A 13 12.26 -3.86 -4.70
N GLY A 14 11.07 -4.43 -4.86
CA GLY A 14 9.93 -4.12 -4.01
C GLY A 14 10.22 -4.39 -2.52
N VAL A 15 10.74 -5.58 -2.20
CA VAL A 15 11.11 -5.97 -0.83
C VAL A 15 12.22 -5.06 -0.28
N LEU A 16 13.25 -4.77 -1.06
CA LEU A 16 14.31 -3.83 -0.68
C LEU A 16 13.74 -2.43 -0.42
N GLY A 17 12.81 -1.97 -1.25
CA GLY A 17 12.07 -0.73 -1.03
C GLY A 17 11.35 -0.73 0.32
N VAL A 18 10.59 -1.79 0.63
CA VAL A 18 9.93 -1.92 1.94
C VAL A 18 10.94 -1.87 3.09
N LEU A 19 12.07 -2.58 2.99
CA LEU A 19 13.12 -2.58 4.00
C LEU A 19 13.71 -1.18 4.21
N VAL A 20 14.00 -0.44 3.14
CA VAL A 20 14.49 0.94 3.20
C VAL A 20 13.48 1.83 3.92
N VAL A 21 12.20 1.78 3.55
CA VAL A 21 11.17 2.57 4.25
C VAL A 21 11.09 2.16 5.72
N MET A 22 11.16 0.86 6.04
CA MET A 22 11.13 0.36 7.43
C MET A 22 12.28 0.87 8.27
N LEU A 23 13.47 1.08 7.68
CA LEU A 23 14.63 1.67 8.35
C LEU A 23 14.47 3.19 8.51
N LEU A 24 13.96 3.87 7.48
CA LEU A 24 13.76 5.32 7.47
C LEU A 24 12.54 5.79 8.28
N LYS A 25 11.67 4.89 8.72
CA LYS A 25 10.46 5.27 9.49
C LYS A 25 10.77 6.02 10.78
N ARG A 26 11.87 5.68 11.46
CA ARG A 26 12.26 6.29 12.74
C ARG A 26 12.56 7.79 12.61
N PRO A 27 13.50 8.22 11.73
CA PRO A 27 13.74 9.65 11.54
C PRO A 27 12.52 10.41 10.99
N ILE A 28 11.68 9.77 10.17
CA ILE A 28 10.46 10.39 9.64
C ILE A 28 9.44 10.64 10.77
N LEU A 29 9.21 9.67 11.65
CA LEU A 29 8.32 9.81 12.81
C LEU A 29 8.81 10.87 13.81
N GLY A 30 10.12 10.96 14.03
CA GLY A 30 10.73 11.98 14.89
C GLY A 30 10.55 13.40 14.36
N ARG A 31 10.60 13.59 13.03
CA ARG A 31 10.35 14.90 12.38
C ARG A 31 8.88 15.25 12.23
N LEU A 32 7.98 14.26 12.20
CA LEU A 32 6.53 14.47 12.13
C LEU A 32 5.92 15.05 13.42
N GLY A 33 6.71 15.35 14.47
CA GLY A 33 6.35 16.25 15.57
C GLY A 33 5.22 15.78 16.49
N GLY A 34 5.19 16.27 17.72
CA GLY A 34 4.16 15.97 18.72
C GLY A 34 2.77 16.50 18.39
N ASP A 35 2.66 17.57 17.58
CA ASP A 35 1.43 18.32 17.31
C ASP A 35 0.78 17.97 15.96
N ASN A 36 0.48 16.68 15.75
CA ASN A 36 -0.35 16.30 14.60
C ASN A 36 -1.82 16.17 15.04
N ASN A 37 -2.66 17.14 14.68
CA ASN A 37 -4.09 17.17 15.01
C ASN A 37 -4.81 15.85 14.69
N LEU A 38 -4.42 15.20 13.58
CA LEU A 38 -4.96 13.90 13.16
C LEU A 38 -4.61 12.78 14.15
N VAL A 39 -3.38 12.77 14.68
CA VAL A 39 -2.92 11.78 15.65
C VAL A 39 -3.65 11.96 16.98
N ASP A 40 -3.84 13.20 17.41
CA ASP A 40 -4.57 13.53 18.63
C ASP A 40 -6.06 13.22 18.54
N TYR A 41 -6.68 13.56 17.40
CA TYR A 41 -8.09 13.28 17.14
C TYR A 41 -8.35 11.77 17.14
N LEU A 42 -7.57 11.00 16.36
CA LEU A 42 -7.68 9.54 16.31
C LEU A 42 -7.29 8.90 17.64
N GLY A 43 -6.29 9.44 18.34
CA GLY A 43 -5.84 8.96 19.64
C GLY A 43 -6.87 9.14 20.75
N LYS A 44 -7.80 10.11 20.64
CA LYS A 44 -8.91 10.31 21.58
C LYS A 44 -10.18 9.53 21.21
N ALA A 45 -10.29 9.09 19.96
CA ALA A 45 -11.46 8.37 19.46
C ALA A 45 -11.53 6.94 20.00
N LYS A 46 -12.50 6.65 20.88
CA LYS A 46 -12.67 5.30 21.47
C LYS A 46 -12.84 4.20 20.44
N TRP A 47 -13.56 4.47 19.35
CA TRP A 47 -13.78 3.52 18.25
C TRP A 47 -12.47 3.12 17.57
N PHE A 48 -11.52 4.06 17.49
CA PHE A 48 -10.20 3.85 16.87
C PHE A 48 -9.24 3.06 17.77
N HIS A 49 -9.63 2.68 18.99
CA HIS A 49 -8.85 1.72 19.81
C HIS A 49 -9.40 0.30 19.75
N ASN A 50 -10.51 0.09 19.03
CA ASN A 50 -11.01 -1.25 18.70
C ASN A 50 -10.34 -1.73 17.40
N TYR A 51 -9.69 -2.89 17.45
CA TYR A 51 -8.85 -3.38 16.35
C TYR A 51 -9.65 -3.68 15.09
N TRP A 52 -10.92 -4.03 15.26
CA TRP A 52 -11.85 -4.28 14.17
C TRP A 52 -12.16 -2.98 13.43
N LEU A 53 -12.58 -1.94 14.17
CA LEU A 53 -12.97 -0.66 13.58
C LEU A 53 -11.77 0.11 13.01
N ALA A 54 -10.62 0.11 13.68
CA ALA A 54 -9.41 0.70 13.12
C ALA A 54 -8.88 -0.09 11.91
N GLY A 55 -9.04 -1.42 11.92
CA GLY A 55 -8.72 -2.26 10.77
C GLY A 55 -9.58 -1.93 9.55
N ILE A 56 -10.90 -1.82 9.74
CA ILE A 56 -11.84 -1.37 8.70
C ILE A 56 -11.47 0.04 8.22
N PHE A 57 -11.19 0.96 9.14
CA PHE A 57 -10.79 2.31 8.77
C PHE A 57 -9.55 2.31 7.88
N LEU A 58 -8.51 1.57 8.26
CA LEU A 58 -7.29 1.42 7.47
C LEU A 58 -7.57 0.77 6.10
N PHE A 59 -8.48 -0.22 6.03
CA PHE A 59 -8.92 -0.83 4.78
C PHE A 59 -9.58 0.19 3.85
N ILE A 60 -10.55 0.97 4.37
CA ILE A 60 -11.25 2.01 3.61
C ILE A 60 -10.25 3.05 3.11
N MET A 61 -9.32 3.45 3.96
CA MET A 61 -8.29 4.41 3.62
C MET A 61 -7.36 3.93 2.51
N ASN A 62 -6.87 2.69 2.60
CA ASN A 62 -6.04 2.08 1.55
C ASN A 62 -6.80 1.95 0.22
N THR A 63 -8.07 1.56 0.30
CA THR A 63 -8.97 1.48 -0.86
C THR A 63 -9.15 2.85 -1.49
N ALA A 64 -9.46 3.87 -0.70
CA ALA A 64 -9.66 5.23 -1.18
C ALA A 64 -8.40 5.81 -1.82
N LEU A 65 -7.23 5.68 -1.18
CA LEU A 65 -5.96 6.13 -1.76
C LEU A 65 -5.66 5.45 -3.10
N PHE A 66 -5.88 4.13 -3.17
CA PHE A 66 -5.65 3.38 -4.39
C PHE A 66 -6.61 3.80 -5.50
N LEU A 67 -7.91 3.92 -5.20
CA LEU A 67 -8.93 4.33 -6.17
C LEU A 67 -8.72 5.77 -6.64
N ILE A 68 -8.40 6.70 -5.74
CA ILE A 68 -8.09 8.09 -6.09
C ILE A 68 -6.86 8.12 -7.01
N THR A 69 -5.80 7.39 -6.67
CA THR A 69 -4.59 7.32 -7.51
C THR A 69 -4.91 6.73 -8.88
N GLY A 70 -5.64 5.61 -8.92
CA GLY A 70 -6.08 4.97 -10.17
C GLY A 70 -6.96 5.89 -11.01
N PHE A 71 -7.85 6.65 -10.39
CA PHE A 71 -8.69 7.64 -11.05
C PHE A 71 -7.87 8.80 -11.63
N ILE A 72 -6.92 9.34 -10.87
CA ILE A 72 -6.01 10.39 -11.37
C ILE A 72 -5.17 9.85 -12.54
N LEU A 73 -4.62 8.64 -12.43
CA LEU A 73 -3.86 8.02 -13.50
C LEU A 73 -4.71 7.79 -14.75
N TYR A 74 -5.97 7.37 -14.57
CA TYR A 74 -6.93 7.24 -15.67
C TYR A 74 -7.25 8.60 -16.32
N LEU A 75 -7.47 9.66 -15.53
CA LEU A 75 -7.65 10.99 -16.10
C LEU A 75 -6.41 11.45 -16.86
N LEU A 76 -5.20 11.15 -16.36
CA LEU A 76 -3.96 11.47 -17.05
C LEU A 76 -3.80 10.75 -18.39
N THR A 77 -4.45 9.61 -18.63
CA THR A 77 -4.42 8.99 -19.98
C THR A 77 -5.22 9.79 -21.01
N LEU A 78 -6.17 10.63 -20.56
CA LEU A 78 -6.90 11.56 -21.43
C LEU A 78 -6.05 12.78 -21.80
N PHE A 79 -4.98 13.06 -21.04
CA PHE A 79 -4.04 14.12 -21.31
C PHE A 79 -2.77 13.55 -21.95
N LEU A 80 -2.35 14.08 -23.10
CA LEU A 80 -1.13 13.65 -23.82
C LEU A 80 0.16 14.19 -23.17
N ILE A 81 0.28 14.14 -21.83
CA ILE A 81 1.45 14.63 -21.11
C ILE A 81 2.33 13.45 -20.69
N PRO A 82 3.48 13.21 -21.36
CA PRO A 82 4.37 12.11 -21.02
C PRO A 82 4.94 12.23 -19.60
N PHE A 83 5.21 11.10 -18.96
CA PHE A 83 5.92 10.97 -17.67
C PHE A 83 5.26 11.57 -16.41
N VAL A 84 4.19 12.39 -16.50
CA VAL A 84 3.51 12.97 -15.32
C VAL A 84 2.95 11.89 -14.38
N HIS A 85 2.52 10.76 -14.93
CA HIS A 85 2.06 9.61 -14.16
C HIS A 85 3.11 9.08 -13.17
N LEU A 86 4.41 9.21 -13.47
CA LEU A 86 5.49 8.80 -12.57
C LEU A 86 5.49 9.63 -11.27
N PHE A 87 5.30 10.95 -11.38
CA PHE A 87 5.21 11.83 -10.22
C PHE A 87 3.97 11.53 -9.37
N VAL A 88 2.83 11.26 -10.01
CA VAL A 88 1.60 10.89 -9.31
C VAL A 88 1.78 9.58 -8.53
N MET A 89 2.39 8.56 -9.15
CA MET A 89 2.66 7.29 -8.46
C MET A 89 3.62 7.47 -7.28
N LEU A 90 4.69 8.26 -7.45
CA LEU A 90 5.64 8.55 -6.37
C LEU A 90 4.98 9.26 -5.19
N LEU A 91 4.20 10.32 -5.47
CA LEU A 91 3.47 11.07 -4.45
C LEU A 91 2.42 10.21 -3.75
N ALA A 92 1.73 9.33 -4.48
CA ALA A 92 0.77 8.39 -3.90
C ALA A 92 1.43 7.42 -2.92
N VAL A 93 2.61 6.88 -3.24
CA VAL A 93 3.37 6.00 -2.34
C VAL A 93 3.81 6.76 -1.09
N ILE A 94 4.38 7.97 -1.25
CA ILE A 94 4.82 8.79 -0.11
C ILE A 94 3.63 9.13 0.78
N GLY A 95 2.51 9.61 0.21
CA GLY A 95 1.30 9.96 0.94
C GLY A 95 0.73 8.78 1.70
N SER A 96 0.67 7.60 1.07
CA SER A 96 0.20 6.37 1.72
C SER A 96 1.06 6.01 2.93
N ILE A 97 2.39 6.05 2.78
CA ILE A 97 3.34 5.77 3.88
C ILE A 97 3.14 6.77 5.02
N LEU A 98 3.06 8.07 4.72
CA LEU A 98 2.86 9.11 5.75
C LEU A 98 1.58 8.85 6.55
N ILE A 99 0.49 8.49 5.87
CA ILE A 99 -0.77 8.22 6.55
C ILE A 99 -0.68 6.95 7.40
N TRP A 100 -0.02 5.89 6.91
CA TRP A 100 0.25 4.70 7.72
C TRP A 100 1.05 5.05 8.98
N LEU A 101 2.01 5.97 8.90
CA LEU A 101 2.77 6.43 10.08
C LEU A 101 1.88 7.15 11.09
N LEU A 102 0.98 8.04 10.64
CA LEU A 102 0.05 8.77 11.51
C LEU A 102 -0.93 7.82 12.21
N ILE A 103 -1.55 6.90 11.45
CA ILE A 103 -2.45 5.86 11.98
C ILE A 103 -1.71 5.02 13.03
N ASN A 104 -0.47 4.61 12.74
CA ASN A 104 0.34 3.84 13.66
C ASN A 104 0.74 4.60 14.93
N LYS A 105 0.96 5.91 14.83
CA LYS A 105 1.27 6.76 15.98
C LYS A 105 0.04 6.95 16.87
N ALA A 106 -1.14 7.09 16.28
CA ALA A 106 -2.41 7.29 16.98
C ALA A 106 -2.94 6.02 17.67
N TRP A 107 -2.69 4.84 17.07
CA TRP A 107 -3.23 3.57 17.55
C TRP A 107 -2.63 3.15 18.91
N ARG A 108 -3.50 2.81 19.87
CA ARG A 108 -3.12 2.28 21.18
C ARG A 108 -3.78 0.93 21.40
N GLY A 109 -3.00 -0.07 21.80
CA GLY A 109 -3.52 -1.41 22.07
C GLY A 109 -2.41 -2.43 22.24
N THR A 110 -2.79 -3.70 22.41
CA THR A 110 -1.84 -4.81 22.53
C THR A 110 -1.19 -5.12 21.18
N ARG A 111 0.00 -5.74 21.22
CA ARG A 111 0.73 -6.18 20.02
C ARG A 111 -0.10 -7.14 19.15
N SER A 112 -0.87 -8.03 19.77
CA SER A 112 -1.75 -8.97 19.05
C SER A 112 -2.88 -8.24 18.32
N ASN A 113 -3.54 -7.29 18.99
CA ASN A 113 -4.60 -6.49 18.37
C ASN A 113 -4.07 -5.62 17.23
N ARG A 114 -2.83 -5.13 17.35
CA ARG A 114 -2.15 -4.39 16.29
C ARG A 114 -1.90 -5.23 15.04
N LEU A 115 -1.45 -6.48 15.20
CA LEU A 115 -1.29 -7.42 14.09
C LEU A 115 -2.63 -7.71 13.40
N LYS A 116 -3.70 -7.91 14.17
CA LYS A 116 -5.06 -8.11 13.62
C LYS A 116 -5.53 -6.88 12.84
N MET A 117 -5.38 -5.68 13.40
CA MET A 117 -5.71 -4.41 12.73
C MET A 117 -4.93 -4.26 11.42
N GLY A 118 -3.61 -4.52 11.44
CA GLY A 118 -2.78 -4.45 10.25
C GLY A 118 -3.18 -5.46 9.19
N LEU A 119 -3.55 -6.69 9.58
CA LEU A 119 -4.04 -7.72 8.65
C LEU A 119 -5.35 -7.29 7.99
N ILE A 120 -6.32 -6.81 8.79
CA ILE A 120 -7.61 -6.32 8.27
C ILE A 120 -7.38 -5.15 7.31
N GLY A 121 -6.60 -4.15 7.72
CA GLY A 121 -6.37 -2.95 6.92
C GLY A 121 -5.56 -3.19 5.65
N SER A 122 -4.61 -4.12 5.68
CA SER A 122 -3.81 -4.49 4.50
C SER A 122 -4.55 -5.43 3.54
N SER A 123 -5.62 -6.10 3.99
CA SER A 123 -6.34 -7.12 3.21
C SER A 123 -6.85 -6.63 1.85
N PHE A 124 -7.12 -5.33 1.69
CA PHE A 124 -7.46 -4.74 0.39
C PHE A 124 -6.45 -5.12 -0.70
N TYR A 125 -5.16 -4.94 -0.43
CA TYR A 125 -4.09 -5.24 -1.37
C TYR A 125 -3.95 -6.74 -1.63
N PHE A 126 -4.25 -7.57 -0.62
CA PHE A 126 -4.29 -9.02 -0.78
C PHE A 126 -5.40 -9.46 -1.76
N PHE A 127 -6.63 -8.98 -1.57
CA PHE A 127 -7.74 -9.25 -2.49
C PHE A 127 -7.45 -8.71 -3.89
N LEU A 128 -6.87 -7.52 -4.00
CA LEU A 128 -6.48 -6.93 -5.26
C LEU A 128 -5.43 -7.79 -6.00
N THR A 129 -4.47 -8.35 -5.27
CA THR A 129 -3.47 -9.29 -5.80
C THR A 129 -4.16 -10.53 -6.38
N ILE A 130 -5.12 -11.12 -5.65
CA ILE A 130 -5.90 -12.27 -6.13
C ILE A 130 -6.67 -11.91 -7.40
N ILE A 131 -7.31 -10.75 -7.45
CA ILE A 131 -8.06 -10.28 -8.63
C ILE A 131 -7.13 -10.15 -9.84
N PHE A 132 -5.93 -9.59 -9.69
CA PHE A 132 -4.98 -9.48 -10.79
C PHE A 132 -4.42 -10.83 -11.24
N ILE A 133 -4.15 -11.75 -10.30
CA ILE A 133 -3.78 -13.14 -10.64
C ILE A 133 -4.91 -13.79 -11.46
N TYR A 134 -6.15 -13.66 -11.02
CA TYR A 134 -7.30 -14.19 -11.76
C TYR A 134 -7.39 -13.59 -13.17
N LYS A 135 -7.23 -12.26 -13.31
CA LYS A 135 -7.20 -11.60 -14.63
C LYS A 135 -6.06 -12.05 -15.51
N LEU A 136 -4.89 -12.36 -14.94
CA LEU A 136 -3.74 -12.86 -15.69
C LEU A 136 -3.98 -14.28 -16.22
N VAL A 137 -4.51 -15.17 -15.37
CA VAL A 137 -4.80 -16.57 -15.75
C VAL A 137 -5.96 -16.67 -16.74
N THR A 138 -6.88 -15.71 -16.73
CA THR A 138 -8.04 -15.67 -17.63
C THR A 138 -7.86 -14.73 -18.83
N LEU A 139 -6.64 -14.19 -19.04
CA LEU A 139 -6.35 -13.24 -20.09
C LEU A 139 -6.55 -13.88 -21.48
N LYS A 140 -7.40 -13.26 -22.29
CA LYS A 140 -7.68 -13.65 -23.68
C LYS A 140 -7.57 -12.43 -24.58
N PRO A 141 -7.17 -12.59 -25.85
CA PRO A 141 -7.21 -11.50 -26.82
C PRO A 141 -8.65 -11.01 -27.00
N ALA A 142 -8.83 -9.69 -27.07
CA ALA A 142 -10.11 -9.05 -27.30
C ALA A 142 -10.56 -9.15 -28.76
N TYR A 143 -9.62 -9.31 -29.71
CA TYR A 143 -9.90 -9.53 -31.13
C TYR A 143 -8.85 -10.43 -31.78
N PRO A 144 -9.18 -11.10 -32.92
CA PRO A 144 -8.23 -11.95 -33.63
C PRO A 144 -6.97 -11.18 -34.03
N GLY A 145 -5.80 -11.71 -33.66
CA GLY A 145 -4.50 -11.10 -33.96
C GLY A 145 -3.96 -10.12 -32.91
N GLU A 146 -4.72 -9.82 -31.84
CA GLU A 146 -4.19 -9.05 -30.72
C GLU A 146 -3.15 -9.86 -29.93
N ASP A 147 -2.00 -9.23 -29.65
CA ASP A 147 -1.02 -9.78 -28.73
C ASP A 147 -1.37 -9.42 -27.27
N THR A 148 -1.59 -10.45 -26.44
CA THR A 148 -1.89 -10.29 -25.01
C THR A 148 -0.66 -10.01 -24.15
N PHE A 149 0.54 -10.04 -24.73
CA PHE A 149 1.81 -9.89 -24.02
C PHE A 149 1.89 -8.60 -23.20
N MET A 150 1.51 -7.46 -23.78
CA MET A 150 1.56 -6.17 -23.07
C MET A 150 0.55 -6.12 -21.91
N ALA A 151 -0.64 -6.68 -22.09
CA ALA A 151 -1.63 -6.79 -21.03
C ALA A 151 -1.15 -7.72 -19.90
N ALA A 152 -0.49 -8.84 -20.24
CA ALA A 152 0.11 -9.74 -19.27
C ALA A 152 1.22 -9.05 -18.45
N ILE A 153 2.11 -8.29 -19.10
CA ILE A 153 3.13 -7.50 -18.41
C ILE A 153 2.48 -6.52 -17.42
N GLY A 154 1.47 -5.76 -17.86
CA GLY A 154 0.75 -4.83 -17.00
C GLY A 154 0.15 -5.50 -15.77
N LEU A 155 -0.48 -6.67 -15.93
CA LEU A 155 -1.04 -7.46 -14.84
C LEU A 155 0.04 -7.99 -13.88
N ILE A 156 1.18 -8.44 -14.40
CA ILE A 156 2.32 -8.88 -13.57
C ILE A 156 2.83 -7.72 -12.69
N PHE A 157 3.02 -6.53 -13.27
CA PHE A 157 3.42 -5.36 -12.48
C PHE A 157 2.36 -4.99 -11.43
N ALA A 158 1.08 -5.05 -11.78
CA ALA A 158 -0.01 -4.78 -10.85
C ALA A 158 -0.03 -5.78 -9.67
N ILE A 159 0.22 -7.07 -9.92
CA ILE A 159 0.38 -8.11 -8.88
C ILE A 159 1.54 -7.77 -7.96
N VAL A 160 2.71 -7.42 -8.53
CA VAL A 160 3.90 -7.10 -7.72
C VAL A 160 3.64 -5.87 -6.85
N VAL A 161 3.11 -4.79 -7.42
CA VAL A 161 2.81 -3.56 -6.67
C VAL A 161 1.80 -3.83 -5.54
N ALA A 162 0.73 -4.58 -5.82
CA ALA A 162 -0.26 -4.94 -4.81
C ALA A 162 0.34 -5.82 -3.69
N ALA A 163 1.16 -6.81 -4.03
CA ALA A 163 1.82 -7.68 -3.05
C ALA A 163 2.82 -6.90 -2.18
N VAL A 164 3.60 -6.00 -2.78
CA VAL A 164 4.52 -5.12 -2.06
C VAL A 164 3.74 -4.16 -1.14
N ALA A 165 2.64 -3.57 -1.62
CA ALA A 165 1.79 -2.71 -0.79
C ALA A 165 1.15 -3.48 0.38
N PHE A 166 0.69 -4.71 0.15
CA PHE A 166 0.19 -5.59 1.20
C PHE A 166 1.24 -5.84 2.28
N THR A 167 2.40 -6.33 1.87
CA THR A 167 3.50 -6.68 2.80
C THR A 167 4.03 -5.44 3.51
N ALA A 168 4.20 -4.31 2.80
CA ALA A 168 4.61 -3.04 3.39
C ALA A 168 3.59 -2.56 4.43
N CYS A 169 2.32 -2.41 4.05
CA CYS A 169 1.28 -1.94 4.95
C CYS A 169 1.18 -2.86 6.18
N PHE A 170 1.17 -4.18 5.99
CA PHE A 170 1.12 -5.15 7.09
C PHE A 170 2.36 -5.06 7.98
N ALA A 171 3.56 -5.00 7.39
CA ALA A 171 4.82 -4.89 8.14
C ALA A 171 4.88 -3.59 8.96
N PHE A 172 4.47 -2.49 8.34
CA PHE A 172 4.42 -1.18 8.97
C PHE A 172 3.41 -1.10 10.10
N THR A 173 2.20 -1.61 9.87
CA THR A 173 1.10 -1.47 10.82
C THR A 173 1.14 -2.52 11.92
N GLY A 174 1.37 -3.78 11.57
CA GLY A 174 1.34 -4.92 12.48
C GLY A 174 2.56 -5.03 13.38
N PHE A 175 3.77 -4.73 12.88
CA PHE A 175 5.02 -4.92 13.63
C PHE A 175 5.64 -3.63 14.17
N SER A 176 4.93 -2.50 14.11
CA SER A 176 5.44 -1.27 14.72
C SER A 176 5.52 -1.41 16.25
N LYS A 177 6.74 -1.43 16.78
CA LYS A 177 7.00 -1.34 18.22
C LYS A 177 6.57 0.05 18.69
N LYS A 178 5.71 0.09 19.70
CA LYS A 178 5.56 1.28 20.52
C LYS A 178 6.88 1.41 21.28
N GLU A 179 7.62 2.48 21.05
CA GLU A 179 8.61 2.91 22.04
C GLU A 179 7.79 3.25 23.30
N GLU A 180 7.88 2.36 24.31
CA GLU A 180 7.76 2.84 25.68
C GLU A 180 8.85 3.89 25.81
N ASN A 181 8.42 5.14 25.98
CA ASN A 181 9.29 6.21 26.41
C ASN A 181 10.06 5.70 27.64
N MET A 182 11.39 5.70 27.57
CA MET A 182 12.17 5.96 28.77
C MET A 182 11.88 7.39 29.22
#